data_AF-A0A9J6FLI6-F1
#
_entry.id   AF-A0A9J6FLI6-F1
#
_cell.length_a   1.000
_cell.length_b   1.000
_cell.length_c   1.000
_cell.angle_alpha   90.00
_cell.angle_beta   90.00
_cell.angle_gamma   90.00
#
_symmetry.space_group_name_H-M   'P 1'
#
loop_
_entity.id
_entity.type
_entity.pdbx_description
1 polymer ?
#
loop_
_entity_poly.entity_id
_entity_poly.type
_entity_poly.pdbx_seq_one_letter_code
_entity_poly.pdbx_strand_id
1 'polypeptide(L)'
;MSQSRKSLFSDLGKATLRGIRKCPKCGTYNGTRGVRCKNKACDAVFRERCARKRTAADAVRLLTPGQVFSVRLQRGEARTFVQLSADGRAQCDGCQGSSGCAHVQAALRCGAEAQALPLKPSVVEAQEDSVREAIWELAESEGLPLVQRVSKAVLVTRRPGGFVHVRVNPRRELRCGDCGGQGSTQSCIHSYVCMCALTSADKQRAVAPKHPEPSLTFVQWLAGVTERINQTMRYDLPGQPEPLVFHVPQQFFECLQQRICGRRLPARKDGAKFTWRITSLLHLRHIFETPDVPLEESRAFVENRDGSFEPYEQPHPSDEQTSEGVPPIKPSELKTFLKVGNLPQSSPFIIEWIPDVLPRSRVGELRLKFEYGHLRNGRIELRS
;
A
#
# COMPACT_ATOMS: atom_id res chain seq x y z
N MET A 1 23.61 50.82 -11.82
CA MET A 1 23.38 49.65 -10.92
C MET A 1 21.90 49.23 -10.75
N SER A 2 20.92 49.76 -11.50
CA SER A 2 19.49 49.43 -11.31
C SER A 2 18.89 48.42 -12.32
N GLN A 3 19.51 48.24 -13.49
CA GLN A 3 18.92 47.41 -14.56
C GLN A 3 19.23 45.90 -14.47
N SER A 4 20.26 45.48 -13.73
CA SER A 4 20.72 44.08 -13.68
C SER A 4 19.90 43.15 -12.76
N ARG A 5 19.04 43.68 -11.87
CA ARG A 5 18.22 42.86 -10.96
C ARG A 5 16.89 42.39 -11.55
N LYS A 6 16.41 43.01 -12.63
CA LYS A 6 15.10 42.67 -13.22
C LYS A 6 15.13 41.39 -14.07
N SER A 7 16.27 41.02 -14.64
CA SER A 7 16.44 39.81 -15.44
C SER A 7 16.63 38.52 -14.62
N LEU A 8 16.97 38.61 -13.33
CA LEU A 8 17.19 37.45 -12.47
C LEU A 8 15.89 36.81 -11.93
N PHE A 9 14.73 37.45 -12.14
CA PHE A 9 13.45 37.02 -11.56
C PHE A 9 12.31 36.95 -12.58
N SER A 10 12.60 37.03 -13.89
CA SER A 10 11.58 36.91 -14.94
C SER A 10 10.91 35.54 -14.99
N ASP A 11 11.61 34.49 -14.52
CA ASP A 11 11.12 33.10 -14.50
C ASP A 11 10.38 32.71 -13.22
N LEU A 12 10.33 33.61 -12.21
CA LEU A 12 9.48 33.40 -11.04
C LEU A 12 8.05 33.77 -11.44
N GLY A 13 7.23 32.75 -11.66
CA GLY A 13 5.80 32.92 -11.97
C GLY A 13 5.09 33.93 -11.04
N LYS A 14 4.04 34.57 -11.56
CA LYS A 14 3.29 35.67 -10.91
C LYS A 14 3.15 35.45 -9.40
N ALA A 15 3.55 36.44 -8.60
CA ALA A 15 3.49 36.39 -7.14
C ALA A 15 2.09 35.98 -6.66
N THR A 16 1.94 34.73 -6.22
CA THR A 16 0.66 34.23 -5.72
C THR A 16 0.45 34.77 -4.31
N LEU A 17 -0.78 35.19 -3.97
CA LEU A 17 -1.14 35.63 -2.62
C LEU A 17 -1.14 34.47 -1.58
N ARG A 18 -0.52 33.34 -1.89
CA ARG A 18 -0.37 32.20 -0.98
C ARG A 18 0.59 32.57 0.14
N GLY A 19 0.20 32.25 1.38
CA GLY A 19 1.04 32.45 2.56
C GLY A 19 0.98 33.85 3.18
N ILE A 20 0.19 34.77 2.62
CA ILE A 20 -0.04 36.12 3.14
C ILE A 20 -1.53 36.35 3.47
N ARG A 21 -1.81 37.14 4.50
CA ARG A 21 -3.15 37.54 4.97
C ARG A 21 -3.19 39.04 5.23
N LYS A 22 -4.35 39.68 5.09
CA LYS A 22 -4.53 41.07 5.52
C LYS A 22 -4.77 41.14 7.03
N CYS A 23 -4.19 42.14 7.69
CA CYS A 23 -4.56 42.47 9.07
C CYS A 23 -6.02 42.95 9.07
N PRO A 24 -6.91 42.42 9.93
CA PRO A 24 -8.28 42.89 10.02
C PRO A 24 -8.38 44.31 10.62
N LYS A 25 -7.34 44.76 11.35
CA LYS A 25 -7.33 46.07 12.03
C LYS A 25 -6.81 47.21 11.15
N CYS A 26 -5.79 46.96 10.32
CA CYS A 26 -5.12 48.01 9.54
C CYS A 26 -4.89 47.68 8.05
N GLY A 27 -5.40 46.54 7.57
CA GLY A 27 -5.28 46.13 6.16
C GLY A 27 -3.89 45.69 5.70
N THR A 28 -2.84 45.90 6.49
CA THR A 28 -1.44 45.54 6.12
C THR A 28 -1.29 44.04 5.85
N TYR A 29 -0.57 43.70 4.78
CA TYR A 29 -0.27 42.30 4.46
C TYR A 29 0.77 41.71 5.41
N ASN A 30 0.39 40.60 6.03
CA ASN A 30 1.16 39.86 7.03
C ASN A 30 1.36 38.41 6.57
N GLY A 31 2.43 37.77 7.02
CA GLY A 31 2.57 36.33 6.83
C GLY A 31 1.50 35.56 7.63
N THR A 32 0.99 34.48 7.07
CA THR A 32 0.00 33.59 7.74
C THR A 32 0.50 33.02 9.08
N ARG A 33 1.82 32.86 9.23
CA ARG A 33 2.46 32.40 10.49
C ARG A 33 2.88 33.53 11.43
N GLY A 34 2.68 34.79 11.06
CA GLY A 34 3.06 35.95 11.88
C GLY A 34 2.24 36.02 13.16
N VAL A 35 2.90 36.33 14.29
CA VAL A 35 2.27 36.35 15.63
C VAL A 35 1.60 37.71 15.91
N ARG A 36 2.10 38.78 15.30
CA ARG A 36 1.60 40.16 15.40
C ARG A 36 1.64 40.86 14.04
N CYS A 37 0.94 41.98 13.92
CA CYS A 37 0.99 42.82 12.73
C CYS A 37 2.39 43.37 12.50
N LYS A 38 2.82 43.41 11.22
CA LYS A 38 4.07 44.02 10.77
C LYS A 38 4.02 45.56 10.81
N ASN A 39 2.84 46.16 10.73
CA ASN A 39 2.70 47.60 10.88
C ASN A 39 2.94 47.97 12.35
N LYS A 40 4.02 48.70 12.64
CA LYS A 40 4.39 49.09 14.01
C LYS A 40 3.38 50.03 14.67
N ALA A 41 2.59 50.76 13.88
CA ALA A 41 1.47 51.58 14.37
C ALA A 41 0.20 50.75 14.64
N CYS A 42 0.21 49.45 14.33
CA CYS A 42 -0.89 48.52 14.56
C CYS A 42 -0.47 47.48 15.60
N ASP A 43 -1.17 47.48 16.73
CA ASP A 43 -1.00 46.59 17.87
C ASP A 43 -1.67 45.22 17.70
N ALA A 44 -2.31 44.94 16.56
CA ALA A 44 -3.02 43.68 16.34
C ALA A 44 -2.12 42.44 16.52
N VAL A 45 -2.47 41.60 17.50
CA VAL A 45 -1.85 40.30 17.77
C VAL A 45 -2.72 39.21 17.17
N PHE A 46 -2.15 38.38 16.30
CA PHE A 46 -2.89 37.32 15.61
C PHE A 46 -2.88 35.99 16.35
N ARG A 47 -1.94 35.82 17.27
CA ARG A 47 -1.82 34.68 18.19
C ARG A 47 -1.26 35.22 19.49
N GLU A 48 -2.03 35.16 20.56
CA GLU A 48 -1.48 35.36 21.89
C GLU A 48 -0.42 34.30 22.17
N ARG A 49 0.61 34.66 22.95
CA ARG A 49 1.44 33.64 23.59
C ARG A 49 0.54 32.93 24.60
N CYS A 50 -0.25 31.94 24.15
CA CYS A 50 -0.69 30.90 25.07
C CYS A 50 0.57 30.43 25.80
N ALA A 51 0.53 30.48 27.13
CA ALA A 51 1.47 29.78 27.98
C ALA A 51 1.75 28.44 27.31
N ARG A 52 3.03 28.18 26.97
CA ARG A 52 3.45 26.95 26.30
C ARG A 52 2.73 25.83 27.04
N LYS A 53 1.79 25.12 26.40
CA LYS A 53 1.19 23.90 26.95
C LYS A 53 2.37 23.12 27.54
N ARG A 54 2.44 22.97 28.87
CA ARG A 54 3.45 22.12 29.51
C ARG A 54 3.33 20.80 28.76
N THR A 55 4.38 20.46 28.02
CA THR A 55 4.32 19.25 27.20
C THR A 55 4.18 18.11 28.20
N ALA A 56 3.09 17.36 28.08
CA ALA A 56 2.76 16.28 29.01
C ALA A 56 3.96 15.33 29.12
N ALA A 57 4.15 14.76 30.32
CA ALA A 57 5.17 13.75 30.55
C ALA A 57 5.09 12.65 29.48
N ASP A 58 6.25 12.23 28.98
CA ASP A 58 6.44 11.36 27.84
C ASP A 58 7.06 10.05 28.35
N ALA A 59 6.18 9.09 28.65
CA ALA A 59 6.52 7.74 29.07
C ALA A 59 6.26 6.76 27.90
N VAL A 60 7.18 5.81 27.72
CA VAL A 60 7.07 4.75 26.71
C VAL A 60 7.52 3.44 27.33
N ARG A 61 6.67 2.41 27.27
CA ARG A 61 6.97 1.06 27.76
C ARG A 61 7.93 0.33 26.81
N LEU A 62 8.96 -0.33 27.36
CA LEU A 62 9.86 -1.18 26.60
C LEU A 62 9.26 -2.58 26.40
N LEU A 63 9.61 -3.21 25.28
CA LEU A 63 9.23 -4.57 24.93
C LEU A 63 10.20 -5.55 25.63
N THR A 64 9.89 -5.87 26.87
CA THR A 64 10.65 -6.82 27.70
C THR A 64 9.67 -7.61 28.58
N PRO A 65 10.07 -8.77 29.13
CA PRO A 65 9.22 -9.51 30.07
C PRO A 65 8.87 -8.71 31.32
N GLY A 66 9.72 -7.76 31.72
CA GLY A 66 9.48 -6.85 32.84
C GLY A 66 8.69 -5.60 32.45
N GLN A 67 8.16 -4.88 33.44
CA GLN A 67 7.50 -3.59 33.21
C GLN A 67 8.51 -2.45 33.31
N VAL A 68 9.33 -2.28 32.28
CA VAL A 68 10.32 -1.19 32.18
C VAL A 68 9.82 -0.08 31.27
N PHE A 69 9.94 1.17 31.70
CA PHE A 69 9.49 2.36 30.98
C PHE A 69 10.62 3.36 30.83
N SER A 70 10.67 4.01 29.67
CA SER A 70 11.55 5.15 29.39
C SER A 70 10.74 6.44 29.53
N VAL A 71 11.04 7.23 30.56
CA VAL A 71 10.20 8.35 30.99
C VAL A 71 10.97 9.67 30.93
N ARG A 72 10.27 10.74 30.54
CA ARG A 72 10.75 12.13 30.62
C ARG A 72 9.61 13.05 31.01
N LEU A 73 9.83 13.96 31.95
CA LEU A 73 8.78 14.86 32.43
C LEU A 73 8.63 16.11 31.56
N GLN A 74 9.73 16.67 31.06
CA GLN A 74 9.71 17.86 30.21
C GLN A 74 10.61 17.76 28.98
N ARG A 75 10.26 18.50 27.91
CA ARG A 75 11.11 18.60 26.72
C ARG A 75 12.44 19.28 27.05
N GLY A 76 13.54 18.56 26.89
CA GLY A 76 14.90 19.04 27.17
C GLY A 76 15.58 18.29 28.30
N GLU A 77 14.80 17.64 29.16
CA GLU A 77 15.31 16.76 30.22
C GLU A 77 15.77 15.42 29.65
N ALA A 78 16.73 14.81 30.36
CA ALA A 78 17.15 13.45 30.09
C ALA A 78 15.99 12.47 30.35
N ARG A 79 15.89 11.43 29.50
CA ARG A 79 15.03 10.28 29.80
C ARG A 79 15.68 9.44 30.90
N THR A 80 14.86 8.83 31.73
CA THR A 80 15.26 7.88 32.77
C THR A 80 14.46 6.59 32.63
N PHE A 81 14.93 5.51 33.25
CA PHE A 81 14.19 4.26 33.34
C PHE A 81 13.37 4.20 34.62
N VAL A 82 12.15 3.68 34.48
CA VAL A 82 11.28 3.31 35.59
C VAL A 82 10.94 1.84 35.45
N GLN A 83 11.17 1.05 36.49
CA GLN A 83 10.78 -0.34 36.56
C GLN A 83 9.61 -0.50 37.54
N LEU A 84 8.55 -1.17 37.09
CA LEU A 84 7.43 -1.58 37.93
C LEU A 84 7.52 -3.09 38.18
N SER A 85 7.35 -3.49 39.42
CA SER A 85 7.26 -4.89 39.84
C SER A 85 5.80 -5.30 39.95
N ALA A 86 5.52 -6.60 39.73
CA ALA A 86 4.17 -7.15 39.90
C ALA A 86 3.61 -6.92 41.32
N ASP A 87 4.49 -6.88 42.32
CA ASP A 87 4.15 -6.62 43.73
C ASP A 87 3.82 -5.14 44.04
N GLY A 88 3.67 -4.29 43.02
CA GLY A 88 3.35 -2.87 43.16
C GLY A 88 4.52 -1.98 43.59
N ARG A 89 5.75 -2.53 43.67
CA ARG A 89 6.97 -1.73 43.88
C ARG A 89 7.37 -1.02 42.59
N ALA A 90 7.82 0.22 42.71
CA ALA A 90 8.29 1.01 41.58
C ALA A 90 9.67 1.58 41.88
N GLN A 91 10.59 1.46 40.93
CA GLN A 91 11.95 1.98 41.04
C GLN A 91 12.22 2.94 39.89
N CYS A 92 12.66 4.16 40.21
CA CYS A 92 13.01 5.18 39.23
C CYS A 92 14.49 5.53 39.34
N ASP A 93 15.27 5.23 38.29
CA ASP A 93 16.72 5.44 38.30
C ASP A 93 17.10 6.91 38.41
N GLY A 94 16.32 7.79 37.76
CA GLY A 94 16.56 9.24 37.76
C GLY A 94 16.21 9.93 39.08
N CYS A 95 15.58 9.22 40.02
CA CYS A 95 15.21 9.73 41.34
C CYS A 95 15.74 8.84 42.46
N GLN A 96 16.91 8.21 42.26
CA GLN A 96 17.58 7.35 43.26
C GLN A 96 16.67 6.25 43.83
N GLY A 97 15.78 5.69 43.00
CA GLY A 97 14.88 4.61 43.40
C GLY A 97 13.56 5.04 44.04
N SER A 98 13.21 6.33 44.03
CA SER A 98 11.93 6.81 44.56
C SER A 98 10.71 6.21 43.83
N SER A 99 9.83 5.55 44.58
CA SER A 99 8.59 4.93 44.10
C SER A 99 7.41 5.91 43.95
N GLY A 100 7.47 7.08 44.58
CA GLY A 100 6.41 8.10 44.58
C GLY A 100 6.65 9.25 43.61
N CYS A 101 7.67 9.19 42.76
CA CYS A 101 8.08 10.33 41.95
C CYS A 101 7.17 10.56 40.73
N ALA A 102 7.26 11.77 40.16
CA ALA A 102 6.50 12.12 38.95
C ALA A 102 6.82 11.20 37.75
N HIS A 103 8.02 10.59 37.69
CA HIS A 103 8.36 9.63 36.65
C HIS A 103 7.57 8.31 36.79
N VAL A 104 7.44 7.79 38.01
CA VAL A 104 6.62 6.60 38.30
C VAL A 104 5.17 6.87 37.95
N GLN A 105 4.65 8.02 38.37
CA GLN A 105 3.29 8.43 38.04
C GLN A 105 3.05 8.57 36.53
N ALA A 106 4.06 8.98 35.76
CA ALA A 106 3.98 9.01 34.30
C ALA A 106 4.05 7.59 33.68
N ALA A 107 4.87 6.70 34.23
CA ALA A 107 4.94 5.29 33.82
C ALA A 107 3.61 4.57 34.06
N LEU A 108 2.98 4.76 35.22
CA LEU A 108 1.67 4.17 35.56
C LEU A 108 0.54 4.61 34.61
N ARG A 109 0.64 5.82 34.06
CA ARG A 109 -0.34 6.36 33.08
C ARG A 109 0.07 6.12 31.62
N CYS A 110 1.13 5.36 31.38
CA CYS A 110 1.68 5.15 30.05
C CYS A 110 0.81 4.18 29.24
N GLY A 111 0.29 4.64 28.10
CA GLY A 111 -0.35 3.79 27.08
C GLY A 111 0.47 3.62 25.80
N ALA A 112 1.70 4.16 25.75
CA ALA A 112 2.57 4.08 24.59
C ALA A 112 3.62 2.97 24.75
N GLU A 113 3.87 2.23 23.68
CA GLU A 113 4.88 1.17 23.64
C GLU A 113 6.01 1.51 22.67
N ALA A 114 7.20 0.99 22.96
CA ALA A 114 8.38 1.17 22.13
C ALA A 114 8.24 0.37 20.83
N GLN A 115 8.89 0.86 19.78
CA GLN A 115 8.96 0.16 18.50
C GLN A 115 10.24 -0.67 18.45
N ALA A 116 10.15 -2.01 18.40
CA ALA A 116 11.30 -2.86 18.10
C ALA A 116 11.89 -2.49 16.73
N LEU A 117 13.20 -2.29 16.66
CA LEU A 117 13.90 -2.11 15.40
C LEU A 117 14.48 -3.45 14.93
N PRO A 118 14.33 -3.77 13.63
CA PRO A 118 14.90 -4.98 13.06
C PRO A 118 16.43 -4.90 13.04
N LEU A 119 17.08 -6.05 13.17
CA LEU A 119 18.52 -6.19 12.95
C LEU A 119 18.71 -7.28 11.89
N LYS A 120 19.06 -6.89 10.66
CA LYS A 120 19.25 -7.83 9.54
C LYS A 120 20.65 -8.42 9.60
N PRO A 121 20.83 -9.76 9.48
CA PRO A 121 22.14 -10.39 9.47
C PRO A 121 23.09 -9.78 8.44
N SER A 122 22.62 -9.53 7.21
CA SER A 122 23.44 -8.92 6.15
C SER A 122 23.93 -7.49 6.42
N VAL A 123 23.35 -6.78 7.40
CA VAL A 123 23.86 -5.46 7.82
C VAL A 123 24.95 -5.62 8.88
N VAL A 124 24.79 -6.61 9.76
CA VAL A 124 25.74 -6.94 10.82
C VAL A 124 26.99 -7.61 10.22
N GLU A 125 26.81 -8.50 9.24
CA GLU A 125 27.89 -9.16 8.49
C GLU A 125 28.77 -8.17 7.71
N ALA A 126 28.22 -7.02 7.32
CA ALA A 126 28.96 -5.97 6.63
C ALA A 126 29.77 -5.06 7.58
N GLN A 127 29.74 -5.31 8.90
CA GLN A 127 30.58 -4.60 9.86
C GLN A 127 31.96 -5.28 10.00
N GLU A 128 32.90 -4.58 10.63
CA GLU A 128 34.19 -5.16 11.05
C GLU A 128 33.97 -6.37 11.97
N ASP A 129 34.84 -7.37 11.86
CA ASP A 129 34.70 -8.65 12.57
C ASP A 129 34.55 -8.45 14.08
N SER A 130 35.35 -7.56 14.68
CA SER A 130 35.29 -7.24 16.12
C SER A 130 33.92 -6.71 16.56
N VAL A 131 33.27 -5.89 15.72
CA VAL A 131 31.95 -5.32 15.99
C VAL A 131 30.86 -6.34 15.73
N ARG A 132 31.00 -7.16 14.68
CA ARG A 132 30.05 -8.22 14.33
C ARG A 132 29.92 -9.24 15.45
N GLU A 133 31.03 -9.79 15.94
CA GLU A 133 31.02 -10.79 17.01
C GLU A 133 30.41 -10.21 18.31
N ALA A 134 30.77 -8.98 18.67
CA ALA A 134 30.20 -8.31 19.84
C ALA A 134 28.67 -8.06 19.73
N ILE A 135 28.15 -7.83 18.52
CA ILE A 135 26.70 -7.71 18.30
C ILE A 135 26.01 -9.07 18.48
N TRP A 136 26.60 -10.16 17.99
CA TRP A 136 26.02 -11.50 18.12
C TRP A 136 26.06 -12.02 19.55
N GLU A 137 27.16 -11.82 20.26
CA GLU A 137 27.26 -12.15 21.69
C GLU A 137 26.19 -11.42 22.51
N LEU A 138 25.96 -10.12 22.22
CA LEU A 138 24.89 -9.35 22.86
C LEU A 138 23.49 -9.89 22.52
N ALA A 139 23.28 -10.37 21.29
CA ALA A 139 22.02 -10.96 20.86
C ALA A 139 21.69 -12.27 21.60
N GLU A 140 22.70 -13.11 21.80
CA GLU A 140 22.57 -14.40 22.48
C GLU A 140 22.38 -14.24 23.98
N SER A 141 23.15 -13.36 24.62
CA SER A 141 23.14 -13.19 26.07
C SER A 141 21.89 -12.47 26.60
N GLU A 142 21.47 -11.40 25.93
CA GLU A 142 20.40 -10.54 26.45
C GLU A 142 19.04 -10.83 25.79
N GLY A 143 19.01 -11.43 24.60
CA GLY A 143 17.80 -11.74 23.86
C GLY A 143 17.17 -10.54 23.14
N LEU A 144 16.14 -10.81 22.33
CA LEU A 144 15.52 -9.82 21.45
C LEU A 144 14.33 -9.08 22.11
N PRO A 145 13.91 -7.91 21.59
CA PRO A 145 14.61 -7.09 20.58
C PRO A 145 15.80 -6.33 21.19
N LEU A 146 16.93 -6.32 20.47
CA LEU A 146 18.16 -5.64 20.90
C LEU A 146 18.03 -4.12 20.94
N VAL A 147 17.38 -3.54 19.92
CA VAL A 147 17.21 -2.08 19.80
C VAL A 147 15.73 -1.76 19.67
N GLN A 148 15.30 -0.76 20.44
CA GLN A 148 13.92 -0.30 20.49
C GLN A 148 13.88 1.22 20.38
N ARG A 149 12.90 1.76 19.67
CA ARG A 149 12.71 3.20 19.49
C ARG A 149 11.64 3.71 20.43
N VAL A 150 12.03 4.64 21.30
CA VAL A 150 11.12 5.32 22.26
C VAL A 150 10.74 6.73 21.80
N SER A 151 11.49 7.34 20.87
CA SER A 151 11.08 8.58 20.21
C SER A 151 11.80 8.78 18.88
N LYS A 152 11.50 9.90 18.18
CA LYS A 152 12.17 10.21 16.91
C LYS A 152 13.69 10.30 17.02
N ALA A 153 14.22 10.72 18.17
CA ALA A 153 15.65 10.98 18.37
C ALA A 153 16.26 10.15 19.51
N VAL A 154 15.52 9.19 20.07
CA VAL A 154 16.03 8.35 21.18
C VAL A 154 15.68 6.89 20.92
N LEU A 155 16.71 6.07 20.96
CA LEU A 155 16.70 4.62 20.94
C LEU A 155 17.06 4.10 22.33
N VAL A 156 16.69 2.86 22.59
CA VAL A 156 17.08 2.09 23.76
C VAL A 156 17.68 0.79 23.23
N THR A 157 18.89 0.46 23.67
CA THR A 157 19.52 -0.82 23.35
C THR A 157 19.79 -1.61 24.63
N ARG A 158 19.81 -2.92 24.50
CA ARG A 158 20.25 -3.82 25.57
C ARG A 158 21.73 -3.62 25.85
N ARG A 159 22.10 -3.84 27.11
CA ARG A 159 23.46 -3.93 27.64
C ARG A 159 23.46 -5.02 28.71
N PRO A 160 24.62 -5.57 29.09
CA PRO A 160 24.73 -6.49 30.22
C PRO A 160 23.99 -5.94 31.45
N GLY A 161 22.95 -6.66 31.89
CA GLY A 161 22.16 -6.32 33.08
C GLY A 161 21.20 -5.13 32.93
N GLY A 162 20.84 -4.71 31.71
CA GLY A 162 19.75 -3.74 31.53
C GLY A 162 19.69 -3.03 30.18
N PHE A 163 19.41 -1.73 30.22
CA PHE A 163 19.15 -0.91 29.04
C PHE A 163 19.91 0.40 29.09
N VAL A 164 20.24 0.94 27.90
CA VAL A 164 20.85 2.26 27.76
C VAL A 164 20.16 3.09 26.71
N HIS A 165 19.99 4.39 26.96
CA HIS A 165 19.49 5.33 25.95
C HIS A 165 20.60 5.72 24.97
N VAL A 166 20.30 5.64 23.68
CA VAL A 166 21.16 6.15 22.60
C VAL A 166 20.43 7.27 21.88
N ARG A 167 21.02 8.47 21.84
CA ARG A 167 20.43 9.67 21.25
C ARG A 167 20.98 9.94 19.86
N VAL A 168 20.08 10.28 18.93
CA VAL A 168 20.43 10.74 17.57
C VAL A 168 20.48 12.27 17.59
N ASN A 169 21.63 12.85 17.26
CA ASN A 169 21.75 14.31 17.16
C ASN A 169 21.23 14.82 15.79
N PRO A 170 21.05 16.15 15.60
CA PRO A 170 20.63 16.71 14.31
C PRO A 170 21.59 16.45 13.14
N ARG A 171 22.87 16.16 13.43
CA ARG A 171 23.88 15.74 12.45
C ARG A 171 23.85 14.24 12.14
N ARG A 172 22.87 13.51 12.71
CA ARG A 172 22.68 12.05 12.58
C ARG A 172 23.78 11.20 13.21
N GLU A 173 24.50 11.74 14.19
CA GLU A 173 25.47 10.98 14.99
C GLU A 173 24.77 10.39 16.22
N LEU A 174 25.21 9.20 16.62
CA LEU A 174 24.68 8.45 17.76
C LEU A 174 25.53 8.69 19.01
N ARG A 175 24.88 9.06 20.11
CA ARG A 175 25.51 9.15 21.43
C ARG A 175 24.85 8.24 22.44
N CYS A 176 25.63 7.28 22.93
CA CYS A 176 25.25 6.41 24.04
C CYS A 176 25.26 7.19 25.37
N GLY A 177 24.25 6.98 26.21
CA GLY A 177 24.14 7.60 27.53
C GLY A 177 25.25 7.18 28.49
N ASP A 178 25.72 5.93 28.40
CA ASP A 178 26.74 5.39 29.31
C ASP A 178 28.16 5.64 28.80
N CYS A 179 28.39 5.48 27.49
CA CYS A 179 29.73 5.56 26.90
C CYS A 179 30.08 6.95 26.35
N GLY A 180 29.09 7.83 26.14
CA GLY A 180 29.25 9.09 25.39
C GLY A 180 29.95 10.24 26.12
N GLY A 181 30.63 9.97 27.23
CA GLY A 181 31.34 10.96 28.06
C GLY A 181 32.86 10.75 28.16
N GLN A 182 33.40 9.64 27.67
CA GLN A 182 34.85 9.43 27.64
C GLN A 182 35.36 9.89 26.28
N GLY A 183 36.32 10.82 26.24
CA GLY A 183 36.78 11.54 25.05
C GLY A 183 37.45 10.72 23.94
N SER A 184 37.05 9.47 23.72
CA SER A 184 37.43 8.71 22.54
C SER A 184 36.48 9.05 21.39
N THR A 185 37.06 9.25 20.21
CA THR A 185 36.36 9.42 18.93
C THR A 185 35.71 8.12 18.45
N GLN A 186 35.78 7.03 19.23
CA GLN A 186 35.32 5.71 18.86
C GLN A 186 33.88 5.48 19.33
N SER A 187 33.00 5.14 18.39
CA SER A 187 31.64 4.69 18.68
C SER A 187 31.66 3.41 19.53
N CYS A 188 30.90 3.38 20.62
CA CYS A 188 30.72 2.16 21.41
C CYS A 188 29.82 1.13 20.71
N ILE A 189 29.83 -0.13 21.17
CA ILE A 189 28.98 -1.21 20.65
C ILE A 189 27.48 -0.85 20.65
N HIS A 190 27.00 -0.12 21.67
CA HIS A 190 25.62 0.37 21.76
C HIS A 190 25.25 1.33 20.62
N SER A 191 26.21 2.14 20.17
CA SER A 191 26.03 3.02 19.00
C SER A 191 26.06 2.21 17.71
N TYR A 192 26.96 1.23 17.58
CA TYR A 192 27.04 0.36 16.40
C TYR A 192 25.79 -0.48 16.21
N VAL A 193 25.27 -1.12 17.25
CA VAL A 193 24.04 -1.91 17.15
C VAL A 193 22.83 -1.03 16.80
N CYS A 194 22.76 0.19 17.34
CA CYS A 194 21.74 1.17 16.96
C CYS A 194 21.88 1.63 15.49
N MET A 195 23.11 1.81 15.02
CA MET A 195 23.39 2.14 13.62
C MET A 195 22.97 1.00 12.69
N CYS A 196 23.34 -0.23 13.03
CA CYS A 196 22.95 -1.43 12.27
C CYS A 196 21.44 -1.61 12.25
N ALA A 197 20.75 -1.37 13.38
CA ALA A 197 19.30 -1.44 13.46
C ALA A 197 18.60 -0.35 12.64
N LEU A 198 19.11 0.88 12.65
CA LEU A 198 18.59 1.97 11.81
C LEU A 198 18.80 1.69 10.33
N THR A 199 19.99 1.24 9.94
CA THR A 199 20.30 0.84 8.56
C THR A 199 19.47 -0.38 8.14
N SER A 200 19.25 -1.34 9.04
CA SER A 200 18.37 -2.49 8.80
C SER A 200 16.92 -2.05 8.62
N ALA A 201 16.44 -1.11 9.43
CA ALA A 201 15.11 -0.53 9.31
C ALA A 201 14.95 0.28 8.01
N ASP A 202 15.97 1.04 7.59
CA ASP A 202 15.96 1.78 6.33
C ASP A 202 16.06 0.85 5.12
N LYS A 203 16.91 -0.19 5.17
CA LYS A 203 16.93 -1.28 4.18
C LYS A 203 15.63 -2.07 4.19
N GLN A 204 14.98 -2.28 5.33
CA GLN A 204 13.62 -2.82 5.38
C GLN A 204 12.60 -1.83 4.84
N ARG A 205 12.77 -0.52 4.95
CA ARG A 205 11.86 0.44 4.27
C ARG A 205 12.12 0.51 2.77
N ALA A 206 13.35 0.21 2.35
CA ALA A 206 13.76 0.16 0.94
C ALA A 206 13.43 -1.20 0.29
N VAL A 207 13.40 -2.30 1.06
CA VAL A 207 13.16 -3.69 0.60
C VAL A 207 11.80 -4.23 1.03
N ALA A 208 11.14 -3.68 2.05
CA ALA A 208 9.73 -4.00 2.29
C ALA A 208 8.96 -3.45 1.11
N PRO A 209 8.29 -4.30 0.31
CA PRO A 209 7.20 -3.79 -0.50
C PRO A 209 6.22 -3.16 0.49
N LYS A 210 5.70 -1.98 0.17
CA LYS A 210 4.75 -1.27 1.04
C LYS A 210 3.44 -2.07 1.30
N HIS A 211 3.31 -3.29 0.76
CA HIS A 211 2.14 -4.14 0.82
C HIS A 211 2.53 -5.64 0.87
N PRO A 212 1.74 -6.50 1.56
CA PRO A 212 1.74 -7.94 1.28
C PRO A 212 1.28 -8.15 -0.17
N GLU A 213 1.97 -8.99 -0.95
CA GLU A 213 1.47 -9.37 -2.28
C GLU A 213 0.21 -10.26 -2.12
N PRO A 214 -0.79 -10.11 -3.00
CA PRO A 214 -0.72 -9.44 -4.30
C PRO A 214 -1.53 -8.12 -4.35
N SER A 215 -0.97 -7.07 -4.96
CA SER A 215 -1.81 -6.01 -5.54
C SER A 215 -2.26 -6.49 -6.92
N LEU A 216 -3.52 -6.88 -7.05
CA LEU A 216 -4.11 -7.23 -8.34
C LEU A 216 -3.94 -6.04 -9.30
N THR A 217 -3.33 -6.25 -10.47
CA THR A 217 -3.20 -5.24 -11.52
C THR A 217 -4.45 -5.20 -12.42
N PHE A 218 -4.62 -4.13 -13.22
CA PHE A 218 -5.72 -4.06 -14.20
C PHE A 218 -5.70 -5.24 -15.18
N VAL A 219 -4.52 -5.65 -15.65
CA VAL A 219 -4.39 -6.75 -16.62
C VAL A 219 -4.76 -8.09 -15.97
N GLN A 220 -4.28 -8.36 -14.75
CA GLN A 220 -4.64 -9.57 -14.00
C GLN A 220 -6.14 -9.62 -13.66
N TRP A 221 -6.72 -8.48 -13.28
CA TRP A 221 -8.17 -8.38 -13.06
C TRP A 221 -8.95 -8.64 -14.35
N LEU A 222 -8.55 -8.01 -15.46
CA LEU A 222 -9.20 -8.20 -16.75
C LEU A 222 -9.08 -9.64 -17.23
N ALA A 223 -7.94 -10.30 -16.98
CA ALA A 223 -7.74 -11.71 -17.30
C ALA A 223 -8.78 -12.58 -16.59
N GLY A 224 -9.06 -12.34 -15.31
CA GLY A 224 -10.13 -13.03 -14.58
C GLY A 224 -11.54 -12.71 -15.10
N VAL A 225 -11.80 -11.48 -15.57
CA VAL A 225 -13.07 -11.14 -16.24
C VAL A 225 -13.21 -11.90 -17.56
N THR A 226 -12.15 -11.97 -18.35
CA THR A 226 -12.10 -12.67 -19.65
C THR A 226 -12.24 -14.17 -19.47
N GLU A 227 -11.53 -14.74 -18.52
CA GLU A 227 -11.68 -16.15 -18.12
C GLU A 227 -13.13 -16.44 -17.74
N ARG A 228 -13.77 -15.55 -16.97
CA ARG A 228 -15.18 -15.71 -16.59
C ARG A 228 -16.12 -15.66 -17.80
N ILE A 229 -15.87 -14.79 -18.78
CA ILE A 229 -16.63 -14.78 -20.04
C ILE A 229 -16.48 -16.14 -20.75
N ASN A 230 -15.25 -16.63 -20.91
CA ASN A 230 -14.98 -17.92 -21.55
C ASN A 230 -15.70 -19.07 -20.82
N GLN A 231 -15.56 -19.15 -19.49
CA GLN A 231 -16.19 -20.18 -18.65
C GLN A 231 -17.71 -20.17 -18.68
N THR A 232 -18.33 -19.02 -19.00
CA THR A 232 -19.79 -18.89 -19.08
C THR A 232 -20.35 -19.55 -20.35
N MET A 233 -19.57 -19.63 -21.42
CA MET A 233 -19.97 -20.31 -22.65
C MET A 233 -19.89 -21.83 -22.50
N ARG A 234 -20.88 -22.43 -21.84
CA ARG A 234 -20.95 -23.88 -21.63
C ARG A 234 -21.92 -24.53 -22.60
N TYR A 235 -21.54 -25.70 -23.12
CA TYR A 235 -22.34 -26.41 -24.11
C TYR A 235 -23.67 -26.98 -23.56
N ASP A 236 -23.73 -27.24 -22.26
CA ASP A 236 -24.91 -27.84 -21.61
C ASP A 236 -26.02 -26.83 -21.28
N LEU A 237 -25.78 -25.54 -21.48
CA LEU A 237 -26.69 -24.44 -21.12
C LEU A 237 -27.30 -23.77 -22.38
N PRO A 238 -28.44 -23.05 -22.28
CA PRO A 238 -29.19 -22.58 -23.46
C PRO A 238 -28.58 -21.40 -24.23
N GLY A 239 -27.41 -20.88 -23.82
CA GLY A 239 -26.75 -19.78 -24.53
C GLY A 239 -27.20 -18.38 -24.13
N GLN A 240 -28.08 -18.26 -23.13
CA GLN A 240 -28.56 -16.99 -22.55
C GLN A 240 -28.22 -16.92 -21.07
N PRO A 241 -26.93 -16.73 -20.71
CA PRO A 241 -26.52 -16.67 -19.32
C PRO A 241 -27.06 -15.44 -18.61
N GLU A 242 -27.23 -15.54 -17.29
CA GLU A 242 -27.47 -14.39 -16.44
C GLU A 242 -26.34 -13.36 -16.57
N PRO A 243 -26.62 -12.05 -16.46
CA PRO A 243 -25.60 -11.01 -16.55
C PRO A 243 -24.44 -11.24 -15.59
N LEU A 244 -23.21 -11.16 -16.09
CA LEU A 244 -22.03 -11.21 -15.23
C LEU A 244 -21.88 -9.87 -14.51
N VAL A 245 -21.87 -9.88 -13.17
CA VAL A 245 -21.79 -8.67 -12.34
C VAL A 245 -20.48 -8.64 -11.57
N PHE A 246 -19.74 -7.53 -11.68
CA PHE A 246 -18.48 -7.31 -11.00
C PHE A 246 -18.51 -6.00 -10.21
N HIS A 247 -17.95 -6.01 -9.00
CA HIS A 247 -17.67 -4.81 -8.23
C HIS A 247 -16.24 -4.36 -8.56
N VAL A 248 -16.11 -3.27 -9.32
CA VAL A 248 -14.86 -2.88 -9.95
C VAL A 248 -14.37 -1.56 -9.35
N PRO A 249 -13.09 -1.46 -8.93
CA PRO A 249 -12.50 -0.17 -8.59
C PRO A 249 -12.61 0.81 -9.76
N GLN A 250 -12.99 2.06 -9.48
CA GLN A 250 -13.18 3.11 -10.50
C GLN A 250 -11.96 3.23 -11.44
N GLN A 251 -10.75 3.08 -10.91
CA GLN A 251 -9.52 3.14 -11.71
C GLN A 251 -9.42 2.02 -12.77
N PHE A 252 -9.89 0.80 -12.47
CA PHE A 252 -9.88 -0.29 -13.43
C PHE A 252 -10.93 -0.07 -14.51
N PHE A 253 -12.09 0.47 -14.12
CA PHE A 253 -13.09 0.86 -15.10
C PHE A 253 -12.58 1.97 -16.04
N GLU A 254 -11.85 2.97 -15.54
CA GLU A 254 -11.23 4.01 -16.39
C GLU A 254 -10.27 3.43 -17.43
N CYS A 255 -9.47 2.41 -17.05
CA CYS A 255 -8.63 1.66 -17.98
C CYS A 255 -9.46 0.87 -19.01
N LEU A 256 -10.51 0.18 -18.56
CA LEU A 256 -11.42 -0.56 -19.45
C LEU A 256 -12.12 0.38 -20.43
N GLN A 257 -12.59 1.54 -19.96
CA GLN A 257 -13.26 2.55 -20.77
C GLN A 257 -12.38 3.03 -21.93
N GLN A 258 -11.05 3.14 -21.72
CA GLN A 258 -10.15 3.49 -22.81
C GLN A 258 -10.21 2.47 -23.97
N ARG A 259 -10.40 1.19 -23.67
CA ARG A 259 -10.56 0.12 -24.68
C ARG A 259 -11.96 0.11 -25.30
N ILE A 260 -12.99 0.51 -24.55
CA ILE A 260 -14.38 0.56 -25.05
C ILE A 260 -14.58 1.74 -26.02
N CYS A 261 -14.23 2.95 -25.62
CA CYS A 261 -14.54 4.17 -26.40
C CYS A 261 -13.52 5.31 -26.23
N GLY A 262 -12.34 5.01 -25.67
CA GLY A 262 -11.31 6.02 -25.41
C GLY A 262 -11.75 7.07 -24.39
N ARG A 263 -11.51 8.35 -24.71
CA ARG A 263 -11.84 9.49 -23.83
C ARG A 263 -13.26 10.02 -23.97
N ARG A 264 -14.05 9.57 -24.95
CA ARG A 264 -15.40 10.09 -25.20
C ARG A 264 -16.42 9.21 -24.47
N LEU A 265 -17.08 9.78 -23.46
CA LEU A 265 -18.19 9.12 -22.76
C LEU A 265 -19.49 9.31 -23.54
N PRO A 266 -20.35 8.28 -23.65
CA PRO A 266 -21.70 8.46 -24.13
C PRO A 266 -22.50 9.36 -23.17
N ALA A 267 -23.42 10.14 -23.73
CA ALA A 267 -24.31 10.99 -22.93
C ALA A 267 -25.12 10.13 -21.94
N ARG A 268 -25.21 10.57 -20.68
CA ARG A 268 -26.06 9.94 -19.65
C ARG A 268 -27.50 9.94 -20.15
N LYS A 269 -28.06 8.76 -20.45
CA LYS A 269 -29.48 8.66 -20.84
C LYS A 269 -30.42 8.71 -19.63
N ASP A 270 -30.03 8.13 -18.49
CA ASP A 270 -30.95 7.97 -17.35
C ASP A 270 -30.29 8.17 -15.98
N GLY A 271 -29.40 9.17 -15.86
CA GLY A 271 -28.89 9.68 -14.57
C GLY A 271 -27.98 8.75 -13.74
N ALA A 272 -28.01 7.43 -13.92
CA ALA A 272 -27.37 6.47 -13.01
C ALA A 272 -26.42 5.45 -13.68
N LYS A 273 -26.56 5.14 -14.98
CA LYS A 273 -25.74 4.12 -15.65
C LYS A 273 -25.28 4.50 -17.05
N PHE A 274 -24.14 3.96 -17.46
CA PHE A 274 -23.62 4.02 -18.82
C PHE A 274 -23.78 2.66 -19.50
N THR A 275 -24.13 2.66 -20.79
CA THR A 275 -24.36 1.43 -21.54
C THR A 275 -23.70 1.53 -22.91
N TRP A 276 -22.90 0.51 -23.25
CA TRP A 276 -22.31 0.33 -24.57
C TRP A 276 -22.82 -0.96 -25.20
N ARG A 277 -23.08 -0.91 -26.50
CA ARG A 277 -23.47 -2.06 -27.31
C ARG A 277 -22.35 -2.35 -28.29
N ILE A 278 -21.66 -3.47 -28.09
CA ILE A 278 -20.54 -3.90 -28.92
C ILE A 278 -21.08 -4.93 -29.91
N THR A 279 -21.02 -4.60 -31.20
CA THR A 279 -21.49 -5.47 -32.29
C THR A 279 -20.36 -6.07 -33.11
N SER A 280 -19.10 -5.70 -32.83
CA SER A 280 -17.92 -6.18 -33.53
C SER A 280 -17.07 -7.08 -32.64
N LEU A 281 -16.76 -8.29 -33.11
CA LEU A 281 -15.87 -9.22 -32.41
C LEU A 281 -14.45 -8.66 -32.27
N LEU A 282 -13.94 -7.95 -33.29
CA LEU A 282 -12.63 -7.30 -33.22
C LEU A 282 -12.57 -6.26 -32.09
N HIS A 283 -13.66 -5.50 -31.93
CA HIS A 283 -13.75 -4.54 -30.82
C HIS A 283 -13.86 -5.26 -29.48
N LEU A 284 -14.64 -6.34 -29.42
CA LEU A 284 -14.80 -7.13 -28.20
C LEU A 284 -13.47 -7.75 -27.74
N ARG A 285 -12.68 -8.32 -28.67
CA ARG A 285 -11.32 -8.78 -28.40
C ARG A 285 -10.45 -7.65 -27.87
N HIS A 286 -10.43 -6.50 -28.55
CA HIS A 286 -9.63 -5.36 -28.10
C HIS A 286 -9.97 -4.95 -26.65
N ILE A 287 -11.24 -5.06 -26.24
CA ILE A 287 -11.68 -4.75 -24.88
C ILE A 287 -11.13 -5.77 -23.87
N PHE A 288 -11.36 -7.07 -24.10
CA PHE A 288 -11.18 -8.12 -23.07
C PHE A 288 -9.90 -8.97 -23.24
N GLU A 289 -9.22 -8.92 -24.37
CA GLU A 289 -8.02 -9.73 -24.59
C GLU A 289 -6.89 -9.31 -23.64
N THR A 290 -6.25 -10.31 -23.03
CA THR A 290 -5.10 -10.16 -22.15
C THR A 290 -3.98 -11.11 -22.57
N PRO A 291 -2.71 -10.83 -22.20
CA PRO A 291 -1.59 -11.70 -22.55
C PRO A 291 -1.71 -13.11 -21.93
N ASP A 292 -2.27 -13.20 -20.72
CA ASP A 292 -2.34 -14.45 -19.96
C ASP A 292 -3.61 -15.25 -20.28
N VAL A 293 -4.73 -14.56 -20.58
CA VAL A 293 -6.02 -15.17 -20.91
C VAL A 293 -6.59 -14.50 -22.17
N PRO A 294 -6.58 -15.18 -23.32
CA PRO A 294 -7.20 -14.67 -24.54
C PRO A 294 -8.73 -14.75 -24.44
N LEU A 295 -9.41 -13.87 -25.17
CA LEU A 295 -10.87 -13.99 -25.34
C LEU A 295 -11.15 -15.10 -26.36
N GLU A 296 -11.86 -16.15 -25.93
CA GLU A 296 -12.25 -17.25 -26.81
C GLU A 296 -13.56 -16.88 -27.52
N GLU A 297 -13.51 -16.65 -28.83
CA GLU A 297 -14.73 -16.40 -29.62
C GLU A 297 -15.58 -17.67 -29.76
N SER A 298 -14.93 -18.83 -29.71
CA SER A 298 -15.54 -20.16 -29.73
C SER A 298 -14.79 -21.11 -28.81
N ARG A 299 -15.51 -22.02 -28.17
CA ARG A 299 -14.95 -23.08 -27.31
C ARG A 299 -15.40 -24.44 -27.80
N ALA A 300 -14.50 -25.43 -27.82
CA ALA A 300 -14.82 -26.80 -28.20
C ALA A 300 -15.06 -27.67 -26.96
N PHE A 301 -15.88 -28.71 -27.11
CA PHE A 301 -16.30 -29.61 -26.04
C PHE A 301 -16.31 -31.06 -26.49
N VAL A 302 -16.15 -31.98 -25.54
CA VAL A 302 -16.45 -33.41 -25.70
C VAL A 302 -17.64 -33.77 -24.80
N GLU A 303 -18.50 -34.66 -25.28
CA GLU A 303 -19.56 -35.28 -24.49
C GLU A 303 -19.02 -36.56 -23.85
N ASN A 304 -19.02 -36.59 -22.52
CA ASN A 304 -18.58 -37.72 -21.72
C ASN A 304 -19.64 -38.83 -21.67
N ARG A 305 -19.22 -40.02 -21.25
CA ARG A 305 -20.12 -41.19 -21.12
C ARG A 305 -21.28 -40.96 -20.13
N ASP A 306 -21.10 -40.06 -19.18
CA ASP A 306 -22.11 -39.67 -18.19
C ASP A 306 -23.05 -38.55 -18.69
N GLY A 307 -22.88 -38.08 -19.94
CA GLY A 307 -23.64 -36.98 -20.52
C GLY A 307 -23.15 -35.59 -20.10
N SER A 308 -22.04 -35.48 -19.36
CA SER A 308 -21.41 -34.20 -19.06
C SER A 308 -20.61 -33.67 -20.26
N PHE A 309 -20.41 -32.35 -20.31
CA PHE A 309 -19.63 -31.71 -21.37
C PHE A 309 -18.40 -31.06 -20.76
N GLU A 310 -17.22 -31.41 -21.27
CA GLU A 310 -15.94 -30.85 -20.82
C GLU A 310 -15.25 -30.08 -21.95
N PRO A 311 -14.55 -28.96 -21.64
CA PRO A 311 -13.78 -28.23 -22.64
C PRO A 311 -12.72 -29.13 -23.28
N TYR A 312 -12.63 -29.08 -24.61
CA TYR A 312 -11.65 -29.80 -25.39
C TYR A 312 -10.62 -28.83 -25.96
N GLU A 313 -9.36 -29.00 -25.57
CA GLU A 313 -8.24 -28.34 -26.23
C GLU A 313 -7.75 -29.24 -27.36
N GLN A 314 -7.83 -28.76 -28.60
CA GLN A 314 -7.22 -29.46 -29.72
C GLN A 314 -5.70 -29.55 -29.48
N PRO A 315 -5.09 -30.73 -29.55
CA PRO A 315 -3.63 -30.84 -29.52
C PRO A 315 -3.04 -29.95 -30.62
N HIS A 316 -1.99 -29.21 -30.29
CA HIS A 316 -1.24 -28.45 -31.29
C HIS A 316 -0.83 -29.41 -32.44
N PRO A 317 -0.97 -29.00 -33.71
CA PRO A 317 -0.65 -29.84 -34.86
C PRO A 317 0.87 -29.99 -34.99
N SER A 318 1.47 -30.81 -34.13
CA SER A 318 2.88 -31.16 -34.21
C SER A 318 3.15 -32.65 -34.36
N ASP A 319 2.16 -33.55 -34.30
CA ASP A 319 2.40 -35.00 -34.50
C ASP A 319 1.20 -35.75 -35.11
N GLU A 320 0.65 -35.30 -36.23
CA GLU A 320 -0.13 -36.21 -37.09
C GLU A 320 0.84 -36.93 -38.04
N GLN A 321 1.37 -38.08 -37.59
CA GLN A 321 1.79 -39.13 -38.52
C GLN A 321 0.55 -39.56 -39.30
N THR A 322 0.39 -39.06 -40.51
CA THR A 322 -0.59 -39.54 -41.49
C THR A 322 -0.38 -41.02 -41.75
N SER A 323 -1.09 -41.88 -41.01
CA SER A 323 -1.31 -43.26 -41.45
C SER A 323 -2.29 -43.22 -42.61
N GLU A 324 -1.78 -43.31 -43.84
CA GLU A 324 -2.61 -43.38 -45.05
C GLU A 324 -3.63 -44.53 -44.93
N GLY A 325 -4.91 -44.22 -45.17
CA GLY A 325 -5.95 -45.21 -45.42
C GLY A 325 -7.07 -45.32 -44.39
N VAL A 326 -6.95 -44.71 -43.21
CA VAL A 326 -8.08 -44.60 -42.26
C VAL A 326 -8.59 -43.16 -42.29
N PRO A 327 -9.82 -42.89 -42.75
CA PRO A 327 -10.38 -41.55 -42.63
C PRO A 327 -10.35 -41.16 -41.15
N PRO A 328 -9.73 -40.02 -40.78
CA PRO A 328 -9.64 -39.63 -39.39
C PRO A 328 -11.06 -39.52 -38.84
N ILE A 329 -11.33 -40.26 -37.76
CA ILE A 329 -12.59 -40.13 -37.02
C ILE A 329 -12.57 -38.72 -36.46
N LYS A 330 -13.33 -37.80 -37.06
CA LYS A 330 -13.55 -36.49 -36.47
C LYS A 330 -14.39 -36.71 -35.22
N PRO A 331 -13.86 -36.44 -34.00
CA PRO A 331 -14.68 -36.44 -32.80
C PRO A 331 -15.87 -35.49 -33.03
N SER A 332 -17.03 -35.81 -32.45
CA SER A 332 -18.21 -34.94 -32.57
C SER A 332 -17.83 -33.50 -32.22
N GLU A 333 -17.92 -32.59 -33.19
CA GLU A 333 -17.49 -31.21 -33.00
C GLU A 333 -18.61 -30.45 -32.29
N LEU A 334 -18.57 -30.48 -30.96
CA LEU A 334 -19.43 -29.68 -30.11
C LEU A 334 -18.72 -28.36 -29.83
N LYS A 335 -19.29 -27.24 -30.26
CA LYS A 335 -18.69 -25.92 -30.04
C LYS A 335 -19.73 -24.93 -29.54
N THR A 336 -19.32 -24.04 -28.63
CA THR A 336 -20.05 -22.80 -28.35
C THR A 336 -19.38 -21.64 -29.06
N PHE A 337 -20.11 -20.60 -29.41
CA PHE A 337 -19.54 -19.38 -29.99
C PHE A 337 -20.32 -18.13 -29.56
N LEU A 338 -19.62 -17.00 -29.38
CA LEU A 338 -20.27 -15.73 -29.08
C LEU A 338 -21.14 -15.29 -30.27
N LYS A 339 -22.41 -14.92 -30.02
CA LYS A 339 -23.32 -14.41 -31.05
C LYS A 339 -23.05 -12.95 -31.41
N VAL A 340 -21.82 -12.47 -31.36
CA VAL A 340 -21.48 -11.06 -31.66
C VAL A 340 -20.94 -10.98 -33.09
N GLY A 341 -21.23 -9.91 -33.83
CA GLY A 341 -20.74 -9.74 -35.20
C GLY A 341 -21.80 -9.91 -36.27
N ASN A 342 -21.37 -10.36 -37.45
CA ASN A 342 -22.18 -10.42 -38.66
C ASN A 342 -22.79 -11.83 -38.89
N LEU A 343 -23.23 -12.47 -37.81
CA LEU A 343 -23.88 -13.78 -37.86
C LEU A 343 -25.40 -13.61 -38.06
N PRO A 344 -26.11 -14.56 -38.70
CA PRO A 344 -27.55 -14.45 -38.95
C PRO A 344 -28.41 -14.29 -37.69
N GLN A 345 -27.89 -14.70 -36.52
CA GLN A 345 -28.53 -14.58 -35.21
C GLN A 345 -27.70 -13.72 -34.25
N SER A 346 -27.04 -12.68 -34.75
CA SER A 346 -26.17 -11.88 -33.90
C SER A 346 -26.96 -11.03 -32.89
N SER A 347 -26.38 -10.90 -31.70
CA SER A 347 -26.84 -10.09 -30.59
C SER A 347 -25.68 -9.19 -30.13
N PRO A 348 -25.96 -7.96 -29.69
CA PRO A 348 -24.91 -7.09 -29.18
C PRO A 348 -24.40 -7.60 -27.83
N PHE A 349 -23.08 -7.56 -27.64
CA PHE A 349 -22.50 -7.66 -26.30
C PHE A 349 -22.72 -6.33 -25.58
N ILE A 350 -23.43 -6.35 -24.46
CA ILE A 350 -23.79 -5.14 -23.72
C ILE A 350 -22.89 -5.01 -22.50
N ILE A 351 -22.21 -3.87 -22.40
CA ILE A 351 -21.44 -3.48 -21.23
C ILE A 351 -22.21 -2.37 -20.52
N GLU A 352 -22.56 -2.57 -19.26
CA GLU A 352 -23.19 -1.56 -18.41
C GLU A 352 -22.27 -1.18 -17.24
N TRP A 353 -22.17 0.11 -16.93
CA TRP A 353 -21.41 0.62 -15.80
C TRP A 353 -22.27 1.53 -14.92
N ILE A 354 -22.30 1.23 -13.62
CA ILE A 354 -22.93 2.06 -12.59
C ILE A 354 -21.80 2.58 -11.68
N PRO A 355 -21.43 3.88 -11.78
CA PRO A 355 -20.42 4.44 -10.89
C PRO A 355 -20.93 4.54 -9.45
N ASP A 356 -20.00 4.61 -8.50
CA ASP A 356 -20.25 4.99 -7.10
C ASP A 356 -21.30 4.13 -6.35
N VAL A 357 -21.45 2.85 -6.69
CA VAL A 357 -22.25 1.91 -5.89
C VAL A 357 -21.70 1.82 -4.46
N LEU A 358 -20.38 1.95 -4.29
CA LEU A 358 -19.71 2.16 -3.01
C LEU A 358 -18.83 3.43 -3.08
N PRO A 359 -19.38 4.62 -2.75
CA PRO A 359 -18.71 5.90 -2.99
C PRO A 359 -17.41 6.10 -2.19
N ARG A 360 -17.35 5.58 -0.96
CA ARG A 360 -16.20 5.77 -0.06
C ARG A 360 -14.95 5.03 -0.54
N SER A 361 -15.14 3.82 -1.09
CA SER A 361 -14.07 3.00 -1.65
C SER A 361 -13.86 3.23 -3.15
N ARG A 362 -14.71 4.07 -3.78
CA ARG A 362 -14.70 4.34 -5.24
C ARG A 362 -14.85 3.06 -6.05
N VAL A 363 -15.82 2.25 -5.70
CA VAL A 363 -16.16 1.03 -6.42
C VAL A 363 -17.51 1.24 -7.10
N GLY A 364 -17.58 0.88 -8.38
CA GLY A 364 -18.81 0.81 -9.14
C GLY A 364 -19.13 -0.62 -9.55
N GLU A 365 -20.22 -0.79 -10.28
CA GLU A 365 -20.71 -2.08 -10.71
C GLU A 365 -20.67 -2.18 -12.24
N LEU A 366 -19.95 -3.19 -12.73
CA LEU A 366 -19.85 -3.54 -14.15
C LEU A 366 -20.76 -4.74 -14.41
N ARG A 367 -21.67 -4.61 -15.37
CA ARG A 367 -22.51 -5.72 -15.83
C ARG A 367 -22.22 -6.04 -17.29
N LEU A 368 -21.99 -7.31 -17.59
CA LEU A 368 -21.79 -7.81 -18.95
C LEU A 368 -22.96 -8.71 -19.33
N LYS A 369 -23.59 -8.43 -20.47
CA LYS A 369 -24.69 -9.24 -21.02
C LYS A 369 -24.36 -9.65 -22.43
N PHE A 370 -24.51 -10.93 -22.73
CA PHE A 370 -24.21 -11.49 -24.04
C PHE A 370 -24.94 -12.82 -24.20
N GLU A 371 -25.07 -13.24 -25.45
CA GLU A 371 -25.58 -14.56 -25.81
C GLU A 371 -24.52 -15.33 -26.59
N TYR A 372 -24.57 -16.65 -26.49
CA TYR A 372 -23.75 -17.55 -27.26
C TYR A 372 -24.61 -18.64 -27.92
N GLY A 373 -24.12 -19.20 -29.03
CA GLY A 373 -24.78 -20.26 -29.78
C GLY A 373 -24.05 -21.59 -29.64
N HIS A 374 -24.67 -22.64 -30.15
CA HIS A 374 -24.14 -24.00 -30.17
C HIS A 374 -23.97 -24.46 -31.61
N LEU A 375 -22.85 -25.11 -31.89
CA LEU A 375 -22.61 -25.88 -33.10
C LEU A 375 -22.48 -27.34 -32.70
N ARG A 376 -23.17 -28.20 -33.45
CA ARG A 376 -22.99 -29.64 -33.42
C ARG A 376 -22.60 -30.09 -34.82
N ASN A 377 -21.38 -30.57 -34.97
CA ASN A 377 -20.84 -31.02 -36.26
C ASN A 377 -20.97 -29.93 -37.35
N GLY A 378 -20.67 -28.68 -36.99
CA GLY A 378 -20.72 -27.51 -37.88
C GLY A 378 -22.13 -26.96 -38.17
N ARG A 379 -23.19 -27.56 -37.63
CA ARG A 379 -24.57 -27.06 -37.77
C ARG A 379 -25.02 -26.36 -36.50
N ILE A 380 -25.77 -25.26 -36.64
CA ILE A 380 -26.36 -24.55 -35.51
C ILE A 380 -27.35 -25.47 -34.79
N GLU A 381 -27.11 -25.68 -33.49
CA GLU A 381 -28.01 -26.41 -32.60
C GLU A 381 -28.77 -25.40 -31.72
N LEU A 382 -30.09 -25.48 -31.72
CA LEU A 382 -30.93 -24.71 -30.81
C LEU A 382 -31.05 -25.51 -29.51
N ARG A 383 -30.46 -24.99 -28.43
CA ARG A 383 -30.65 -25.50 -27.07
C ARG A 383 -31.55 -24.53 -26.32
N SER A 384 -32.63 -25.05 -25.73
CA SER A 384 -33.67 -24.32 -24.99
C SER A 384 -33.55 -24.56 -23.50
#